data_AF-W1WJE4-F1
#
_entry.id   AF-W1WJE4-F1
#
_cell.length_a   1.000
_cell.length_b   1.000
_cell.length_c   1.000
_cell.angle_alpha   90.00
_cell.angle_beta   90.00
_cell.angle_gamma   90.00
#
_symmetry.space_group_name_H-M   'P 1'
#
loop_
_entity.id
_entity.type
_entity.pdbx_description
1 polymer ?
#
loop_
_entity_poly.entity_id
_entity_poly.type
_entity_poly.pdbx_seq_one_letter_code
_entity_poly.pdbx_strand_id
1 'polypeptide(L)'
;MKVNKSVIMFMVLIMLVTPLSGCSVVNDVAVKLNFRNEKFDYIKQNKVDKIIIQNVRDSGFRFIVNDPQAINDIYKILSKGKECSEKSSLDPDYMFEVWIGEEVKKYSYVVGANSNKEGNFYDDENAFSVPKNLENTIMQNLSFIRKPRNFEYIYYESILKVVESNKDSLSNGKVGIDISGDVDCLKYVFSNDLEEFKKNLNKLIPNVDLVSNNSEQFDTIIKVKNRGYNSTAFKTLITIDNKLDKSFKSYYITAEYNYKDWDINVSGANEMPQDW
;
A
#
# COMPACT_ATOMS: atom_id res chain seq x y z
N MET A 1 -19.58 -53.63 0.94
CA MET A 1 -18.38 -53.65 0.06
C MET A 1 -17.24 -54.36 0.77
N LYS A 2 -16.77 -55.51 0.26
CA LYS A 2 -15.56 -56.16 0.78
C LYS A 2 -14.36 -55.34 0.30
N VAL A 3 -13.80 -54.51 1.16
CA VAL A 3 -12.56 -53.80 0.84
C VAL A 3 -11.48 -54.85 0.68
N ASN A 4 -10.89 -54.92 -0.52
CA ASN A 4 -9.93 -55.95 -0.86
C ASN A 4 -8.66 -55.75 -0.03
N LYS A 5 -8.24 -56.78 0.73
CA LYS A 5 -7.12 -56.68 1.69
C LYS A 5 -5.83 -56.18 1.02
N SER A 6 -5.63 -56.50 -0.26
CA SER A 6 -4.49 -56.01 -1.06
C SER A 6 -4.52 -54.50 -1.31
N VAL A 7 -5.69 -53.86 -1.40
CA VAL A 7 -5.81 -52.40 -1.59
C VAL A 7 -5.49 -51.64 -0.31
N ILE A 8 -5.94 -52.17 0.84
CA ILE A 8 -5.58 -51.63 2.16
C ILE A 8 -4.07 -51.77 2.37
N MET A 9 -3.50 -52.93 2.03
CA MET A 9 -2.06 -53.16 2.14
C MET A 9 -1.24 -52.22 1.25
N PHE A 10 -1.73 -51.91 0.05
CA PHE A 10 -1.07 -50.97 -0.87
C PHE A 10 -1.14 -49.51 -0.37
N MET A 11 -2.27 -49.07 0.21
CA MET A 11 -2.37 -47.73 0.84
C MET A 11 -1.47 -47.60 2.07
N VAL A 12 -1.41 -48.64 2.91
CA VAL A 12 -0.55 -48.67 4.09
C VAL A 12 0.93 -48.71 3.68
N LEU A 13 1.27 -49.43 2.61
CA LEU A 13 2.63 -49.46 2.05
C LEU A 13 3.03 -48.07 1.54
N ILE A 14 2.15 -47.37 0.79
CA ILE A 14 2.39 -45.98 0.34
C ILE A 14 2.58 -45.03 1.53
N MET A 15 1.81 -45.16 2.62
CA MET A 15 2.02 -44.37 3.84
C MET A 15 3.32 -44.71 4.60
N LEU A 16 3.85 -45.93 4.43
CA LEU A 16 5.09 -46.37 5.07
C LEU A 16 6.35 -45.99 4.29
N VAL A 17 6.27 -45.68 2.98
CA VAL A 17 7.43 -45.23 2.17
C VAL A 17 7.62 -43.70 2.20
N THR A 18 6.61 -42.93 2.64
CA THR A 18 6.69 -41.46 2.68
C THR A 18 7.46 -40.82 3.84
N PRO A 19 7.91 -41.49 4.94
CA PRO A 19 8.69 -40.82 5.97
C PRO A 19 10.21 -40.82 5.73
N LEU A 20 10.72 -41.46 4.66
CA LEU A 20 12.17 -41.54 4.38
C LEU A 20 12.67 -40.60 3.28
N SER A 21 11.77 -39.86 2.63
CA SER A 21 12.12 -38.78 1.69
C SER A 21 11.93 -37.47 2.42
N GLY A 22 13.01 -36.96 3.02
CA GLY A 22 13.02 -35.74 3.82
C GLY A 22 12.44 -34.53 3.08
N CYS A 23 12.27 -33.42 3.80
CA CYS A 23 11.71 -32.15 3.31
C CYS A 23 12.23 -31.67 1.94
N SER A 24 13.37 -32.17 1.44
CA SER A 24 13.90 -31.89 0.10
C SER A 24 12.97 -32.33 -1.03
N VAL A 25 12.41 -33.54 -1.01
CA VAL A 25 11.58 -34.03 -2.15
C VAL A 25 10.27 -33.24 -2.27
N VAL A 26 9.64 -32.92 -1.13
CA VAL A 26 8.44 -32.06 -1.11
C VAL A 26 8.78 -30.65 -1.60
N ASN A 27 9.97 -30.15 -1.27
CA ASN A 27 10.42 -28.84 -1.70
C ASN A 27 10.71 -28.79 -3.20
N ASP A 28 11.41 -29.78 -3.74
CA ASP A 28 11.73 -29.89 -5.16
C ASP A 28 10.48 -30.01 -6.03
N VAL A 29 9.45 -30.71 -5.52
CA VAL A 29 8.13 -30.79 -6.16
C VAL A 29 7.40 -29.44 -6.10
N ALA A 30 7.45 -28.72 -4.97
CA ALA A 30 6.82 -27.41 -4.84
C ALA A 30 7.46 -26.35 -5.76
N VAL A 31 8.79 -26.39 -5.92
CA VAL A 31 9.52 -25.52 -6.85
C VAL A 31 9.20 -25.88 -8.31
N LYS A 32 9.22 -27.16 -8.67
CA LYS A 32 8.85 -27.62 -10.03
C LYS A 32 7.41 -27.30 -10.41
N LEU A 33 6.50 -27.29 -9.44
CA LEU A 33 5.08 -26.95 -9.63
C LEU A 33 4.79 -25.45 -9.45
N ASN A 34 5.84 -24.61 -9.31
CA ASN A 34 5.75 -23.14 -9.19
C ASN A 34 4.91 -22.65 -7.98
N PHE A 35 4.83 -23.47 -6.93
CA PHE A 35 4.20 -23.12 -5.65
C PHE A 35 5.16 -22.41 -4.68
N ARG A 36 6.46 -22.44 -4.98
CA ARG A 36 7.52 -21.75 -4.25
C ARG A 36 8.62 -21.32 -5.22
N ASN A 37 9.22 -20.15 -5.00
CA ASN A 37 10.47 -19.75 -5.65
C ASN A 37 11.67 -19.95 -4.71
N GLU A 38 12.85 -20.19 -5.29
CA GLU A 38 14.11 -20.33 -4.55
C GLU A 38 14.91 -19.02 -4.46
N LYS A 39 14.46 -17.97 -5.15
CA LYS A 39 15.17 -16.67 -5.27
C LYS A 39 15.37 -15.99 -3.92
N PHE A 40 14.52 -16.27 -2.93
CA PHE A 40 14.60 -15.72 -1.57
C PHE A 40 15.20 -16.67 -0.53
N ASP A 41 15.69 -17.86 -0.93
CA ASP A 41 16.21 -18.87 0.02
C ASP A 41 17.44 -18.40 0.80
N TYR A 42 18.17 -17.40 0.28
CA TYR A 42 19.27 -16.76 0.98
C TYR A 42 18.85 -16.12 2.31
N ILE A 43 17.58 -15.71 2.46
CA ILE A 43 17.06 -15.10 3.69
C ILE A 43 17.04 -16.11 4.85
N LYS A 44 16.76 -17.39 4.56
CA LYS A 44 16.64 -18.46 5.57
C LYS A 44 17.98 -18.89 6.18
N GLN A 45 19.10 -18.59 5.53
CA GLN A 45 20.41 -19.16 5.89
C GLN A 45 21.11 -18.46 7.08
N ASN A 46 20.38 -17.74 7.96
CA ASN A 46 20.94 -16.87 9.01
C ASN A 46 22.00 -15.87 8.49
N LYS A 47 21.89 -15.50 7.21
CA LYS A 47 22.79 -14.55 6.55
C LYS A 47 22.26 -13.12 6.58
N VAL A 48 20.98 -12.93 6.90
CA VAL A 48 20.36 -11.60 6.91
C VAL A 48 20.44 -11.02 8.31
N ASP A 49 21.12 -9.89 8.44
CA ASP A 49 21.28 -9.17 9.71
C ASP A 49 20.01 -8.37 10.05
N LYS A 50 19.44 -7.74 9.03
CA LYS A 50 18.21 -6.94 9.14
C LYS A 50 17.54 -6.75 7.79
N ILE A 51 16.24 -6.51 7.82
CA ILE A 51 15.46 -6.01 6.69
C ILE A 51 14.97 -4.62 7.05
N ILE A 52 15.30 -3.62 6.24
CA ILE A 52 14.73 -2.29 6.34
C ILE A 52 13.56 -2.19 5.37
N ILE A 53 12.42 -1.72 5.86
CA ILE A 53 11.23 -1.45 5.05
C ILE A 53 10.89 0.01 5.22
N GLN A 54 10.92 0.79 4.15
CA GLN A 54 10.69 2.23 4.19
C GLN A 54 9.52 2.59 3.28
N ASN A 55 8.58 3.39 3.76
CA ASN A 55 7.53 3.95 2.91
C ASN A 55 8.14 5.01 1.98
N VAL A 56 7.80 4.94 0.70
CA VAL A 56 8.36 5.83 -0.33
C VAL A 56 7.83 7.26 -0.18
N ARG A 57 6.58 7.41 0.25
CA ARG A 57 5.90 8.72 0.39
C ARG A 57 6.21 9.40 1.71
N ASP A 58 6.42 8.62 2.77
CA ASP A 58 6.87 9.10 4.08
C ASP A 58 8.20 8.44 4.45
N SER A 59 9.30 9.10 4.08
CA SER A 59 10.65 8.60 4.36
C SER A 59 10.96 8.48 5.85
N GLY A 60 10.25 9.22 6.72
CA GLY A 60 10.34 9.10 8.18
C GLY A 60 9.70 7.81 8.69
N PHE A 61 8.87 7.18 7.87
CA PHE A 61 8.19 5.94 8.17
C PHE A 61 8.99 4.72 7.72
N ARG A 62 9.84 4.23 8.65
CA ARG A 62 10.82 3.18 8.41
C ARG A 62 10.79 2.13 9.51
N PHE A 63 10.85 0.86 9.10
CA PHE A 63 10.94 -0.32 9.96
C PHE A 63 12.32 -0.94 9.82
N ILE A 64 12.90 -1.32 10.96
CA ILE A 64 14.12 -2.12 11.01
C ILE A 64 13.73 -3.46 11.62
N VAL A 65 13.67 -4.50 10.78
CA VAL A 65 13.33 -5.86 11.18
C VAL A 65 14.62 -6.63 11.41
N ASN A 66 14.98 -6.84 12.67
CA ASN A 66 16.15 -7.62 13.09
C ASN A 66 15.78 -8.88 13.88
N ASP A 67 14.52 -9.03 14.27
CA ASP A 67 14.02 -10.23 14.94
C ASP A 67 14.05 -11.43 13.97
N PRO A 68 14.72 -12.54 14.31
CA PRO A 68 14.85 -13.70 13.42
C PRO A 68 13.52 -14.32 13.03
N GLN A 69 12.51 -14.30 13.92
CA GLN A 69 11.20 -14.86 13.63
C GLN A 69 10.44 -13.99 12.63
N ALA A 70 10.49 -12.66 12.78
CA ALA A 70 9.91 -11.72 11.83
C ALA A 70 10.58 -11.80 10.45
N ILE A 71 11.92 -11.91 10.40
CA ILE A 71 12.67 -12.13 9.14
C ILE A 71 12.23 -13.44 8.47
N ASN A 72 12.10 -14.53 9.24
CA ASN A 72 11.63 -15.82 8.74
C ASN A 72 10.18 -15.75 8.22
N ASP A 73 9.31 -14.97 8.85
CA ASP A 73 7.93 -14.79 8.39
C ASP A 73 7.85 -13.99 7.09
N ILE A 74 8.67 -12.93 6.93
CA ILE A 74 8.85 -12.24 5.64
C ILE A 74 9.32 -13.24 4.56
N TYR A 75 10.34 -14.04 4.86
CA TYR A 75 10.83 -15.08 3.94
C TYR A 75 9.73 -16.07 3.53
N LYS A 76 8.93 -16.59 4.46
CA LYS A 76 7.82 -17.52 4.13
C LYS A 76 6.79 -16.88 3.20
N ILE A 77 6.61 -15.57 3.28
CA ILE A 77 5.70 -14.85 2.39
C ILE A 77 6.34 -14.71 1.00
N LEU A 78 7.58 -14.20 0.94
CA LEU A 78 8.29 -13.98 -0.32
C LEU A 78 8.57 -15.27 -1.08
N SER A 79 8.89 -16.38 -0.40
CA SER A 79 9.11 -17.68 -1.02
C SER A 79 7.86 -18.25 -1.72
N LYS A 80 6.65 -17.84 -1.29
CA LYS A 80 5.39 -18.19 -1.98
C LYS A 80 5.10 -17.28 -3.18
N GLY A 81 5.88 -16.22 -3.35
CA GLY A 81 5.74 -15.32 -4.48
C GLY A 81 5.98 -16.06 -5.79
N LYS A 82 5.21 -15.72 -6.81
CA LYS A 82 5.37 -16.26 -8.16
C LYS A 82 6.12 -15.27 -9.00
N GLU A 83 7.16 -15.71 -9.70
CA GLU A 83 7.85 -14.87 -10.67
C GLU A 83 6.85 -14.41 -11.75
N CYS A 84 6.88 -13.13 -12.08
CA CYS A 84 6.04 -12.52 -13.10
C CYS A 84 6.89 -11.76 -14.11
N SER A 85 6.40 -11.68 -15.34
CA SER A 85 7.14 -11.11 -16.47
C SER A 85 7.31 -9.60 -16.40
N GLU A 86 6.47 -8.91 -15.62
CA GLU A 86 6.39 -7.45 -15.63
C GLU A 86 6.43 -6.88 -14.21
N LYS A 87 7.14 -5.76 -14.09
CA LYS A 87 7.08 -4.87 -12.93
C LYS A 87 5.81 -4.04 -13.02
N SER A 88 5.29 -3.63 -11.86
CA SER A 88 4.21 -2.67 -11.81
C SER A 88 4.66 -1.36 -12.48
N SER A 89 3.77 -0.77 -13.27
CA SER A 89 3.95 0.57 -13.82
C SER A 89 3.68 1.68 -12.80
N LEU A 90 3.20 1.32 -11.61
CA LEU A 90 2.91 2.25 -10.53
C LEU A 90 4.16 2.55 -9.73
N ASP A 91 4.19 3.74 -9.14
CA ASP A 91 5.22 4.11 -8.17
C ASP A 91 5.25 3.10 -7.02
N PRO A 92 6.42 2.74 -6.47
CA PRO A 92 6.50 1.86 -5.31
C PRO A 92 5.87 2.50 -4.07
N ASP A 93 5.22 1.67 -3.25
CA ASP A 93 4.72 2.06 -1.94
C ASP A 93 5.79 1.93 -0.86
N TYR A 94 6.62 0.90 -0.97
CA TYR A 94 7.70 0.61 -0.04
C TYR A 94 9.00 0.23 -0.76
N MET A 95 10.12 0.61 -0.16
CA MET A 95 11.45 0.11 -0.48
C MET A 95 11.92 -0.85 0.61
N PHE A 96 12.37 -2.02 0.18
CA PHE A 96 12.97 -3.04 1.02
C PHE A 96 14.49 -3.03 0.82
N GLU A 97 15.23 -3.07 1.91
CA GLU A 97 16.67 -3.32 1.91
C GLU A 97 16.96 -4.54 2.77
N VAL A 98 17.45 -5.63 2.16
CA VAL A 98 17.85 -6.85 2.85
C VAL A 98 19.37 -6.81 3.03
N TRP A 99 19.82 -6.69 4.29
CA TRP A 99 21.23 -6.54 4.65
C TRP A 99 21.86 -7.88 5.00
N ILE A 100 22.99 -8.19 4.36
CA ILE A 100 23.79 -9.40 4.50
C ILE A 100 25.25 -8.97 4.70
N GLY A 101 25.65 -8.72 5.95
CA GLY A 101 26.89 -8.02 6.26
C GLY A 101 26.92 -6.64 5.61
N GLU A 102 27.85 -6.46 4.67
CA GLU A 102 27.99 -5.23 3.88
C GLU A 102 27.17 -5.22 2.59
N GLU A 103 26.66 -6.39 2.16
CA GLU A 103 25.83 -6.49 0.95
C GLU A 103 24.40 -6.03 1.25
N VAL A 104 23.84 -5.19 0.37
CA VAL A 104 22.45 -4.72 0.46
C VAL A 104 21.70 -5.06 -0.82
N LYS A 105 20.69 -5.92 -0.71
CA LYS A 105 19.76 -6.19 -1.80
C LYS A 105 18.53 -5.31 -1.68
N LYS A 106 18.18 -4.59 -2.75
CA LYS A 106 17.07 -3.63 -2.76
C LYS A 106 15.91 -4.14 -3.60
N TYR A 107 14.70 -3.94 -3.09
CA TYR A 107 13.48 -4.29 -3.80
C TYR A 107 12.43 -3.19 -3.62
N SER A 108 11.72 -2.90 -4.69
CA SER A 108 10.51 -2.09 -4.69
C SER A 108 9.29 -2.97 -4.43
N TYR A 109 8.28 -2.40 -3.77
CA TYR A 109 7.03 -3.09 -3.49
C TYR A 109 5.82 -2.19 -3.75
N VAL A 110 4.87 -2.68 -4.55
CA VAL A 110 3.55 -2.08 -4.78
C VAL A 110 2.48 -2.97 -4.18
N VAL A 111 1.69 -2.43 -3.26
CA VAL A 111 0.60 -3.13 -2.57
C VAL A 111 -0.56 -3.35 -3.51
N GLY A 112 -1.03 -4.59 -3.66
CA GLY A 112 -2.27 -4.89 -4.41
C GLY A 112 -2.19 -4.64 -5.92
N ALA A 113 -1.00 -4.63 -6.51
CA ALA A 113 -0.70 -4.28 -7.91
C ALA A 113 -1.45 -5.08 -9.00
N ASN A 114 -2.13 -6.19 -8.68
CA ASN A 114 -2.84 -7.01 -9.68
C ASN A 114 -4.32 -7.24 -9.33
N SER A 115 -5.06 -7.83 -10.27
CA SER A 115 -6.51 -8.10 -10.16
C SER A 115 -6.90 -8.97 -8.95
N ASN A 116 -5.97 -9.79 -8.43
CA ASN A 116 -6.17 -10.62 -7.25
C ASN A 116 -5.78 -9.92 -5.94
N LYS A 117 -5.44 -8.62 -6.00
CA LYS A 117 -4.91 -7.83 -4.88
C LYS A 117 -3.61 -8.41 -4.29
N GLU A 118 -2.85 -9.17 -5.08
CA GLU A 118 -1.48 -9.54 -4.75
C GLU A 118 -0.58 -8.32 -4.98
N GLY A 119 0.48 -8.20 -4.18
CA GLY A 119 1.45 -7.12 -4.38
C GLY A 119 2.49 -7.50 -5.43
N ASN A 120 3.15 -6.50 -6.01
CA ASN A 120 4.26 -6.71 -6.92
C ASN A 120 5.57 -6.30 -6.23
N PHE A 121 6.45 -7.27 -6.02
CA PHE A 121 7.75 -7.13 -5.36
C PHE A 121 8.84 -7.36 -6.40
N TYR A 122 9.74 -6.40 -6.60
CA TYR A 122 10.66 -6.46 -7.75
C TYR A 122 11.98 -5.74 -7.48
N ASP A 123 13.02 -6.16 -8.19
CA ASP A 123 14.31 -5.46 -8.30
C ASP A 123 14.51 -4.99 -9.76
N ASP A 124 15.76 -4.71 -10.15
CA ASP A 124 16.08 -4.28 -11.51
C ASP A 124 15.90 -5.40 -12.56
N GLU A 125 15.98 -6.67 -12.16
CA GLU A 125 16.02 -7.82 -13.07
C GLU A 125 14.80 -8.73 -12.95
N ASN A 126 14.23 -8.86 -11.75
CA ASN A 126 13.22 -9.86 -11.40
C ASN A 126 11.98 -9.17 -10.83
N ALA A 127 10.80 -9.74 -11.09
CA ALA A 127 9.54 -9.31 -10.51
C ALA A 127 8.74 -10.51 -9.98
N PHE A 128 8.04 -10.30 -8.87
CA PHE A 128 7.30 -11.34 -8.17
C PHE A 128 5.91 -10.85 -7.78
N SER A 129 4.88 -11.65 -8.05
CA SER A 129 3.57 -11.50 -7.45
C SER A 129 3.59 -12.12 -6.06
N VAL A 130 3.43 -11.32 -5.01
CA VAL A 130 3.50 -11.76 -3.61
C VAL A 130 2.14 -11.67 -2.92
N PRO A 131 1.79 -12.61 -2.02
CA PRO A 131 0.48 -12.61 -1.40
C PRO A 131 0.24 -11.37 -0.51
N LYS A 132 -1.03 -10.96 -0.37
CA LYS A 132 -1.46 -9.78 0.39
C LYS A 132 -1.01 -9.78 1.86
N ASN A 133 -0.70 -10.93 2.44
CA ASN A 133 -0.27 -11.00 3.83
C ASN A 133 1.08 -10.29 4.10
N LEU A 134 1.90 -9.99 3.09
CA LEU A 134 3.08 -9.13 3.28
C LEU A 134 2.67 -7.74 3.77
N GLU A 135 1.63 -7.17 3.18
CA GLU A 135 1.00 -5.93 3.62
C GLU A 135 0.54 -6.04 5.08
N ASN A 136 -0.12 -7.15 5.45
CA ASN A 136 -0.54 -7.37 6.84
C ASN A 136 0.64 -7.44 7.80
N THR A 137 1.76 -8.07 7.42
CA THR A 137 2.97 -8.11 8.24
C THR A 137 3.60 -6.73 8.41
N ILE A 138 3.60 -5.90 7.36
CA ILE A 138 3.99 -4.48 7.45
C ILE A 138 3.03 -3.77 8.41
N MET A 139 1.71 -3.87 8.16
CA MET A 139 0.62 -3.21 8.90
C MET A 139 0.51 -3.62 10.37
N GLN A 140 0.82 -4.87 10.73
CA GLN A 140 0.84 -5.35 12.11
C GLN A 140 1.95 -4.67 12.91
N ASN A 141 3.10 -4.43 12.28
CA ASN A 141 4.15 -3.59 12.84
C ASN A 141 3.74 -2.10 12.88
N LEU A 142 2.63 -1.70 12.24
CA LEU A 142 2.02 -0.36 12.31
C LEU A 142 0.94 -0.24 13.39
N SER A 143 0.65 -1.29 14.17
CA SER A 143 -0.47 -1.33 15.12
C SER A 143 -0.41 -0.28 16.24
N PHE A 144 0.76 0.33 16.48
CA PHE A 144 0.89 1.48 17.38
C PHE A 144 0.26 2.77 16.83
N ILE A 145 -0.02 2.82 15.52
CA ILE A 145 -0.52 4.01 14.85
C ILE A 145 -2.03 3.90 14.75
N ARG A 146 -2.72 4.92 15.26
CA ARG A 146 -4.19 5.00 15.26
C ARG A 146 -4.72 5.39 13.88
N LYS A 147 -4.57 4.50 12.89
CA LYS A 147 -5.11 4.69 11.53
C LYS A 147 -6.64 4.93 11.61
N PRO A 148 -7.18 5.93 10.89
CA PRO A 148 -8.63 6.10 10.77
C PRO A 148 -9.27 4.85 10.17
N ARG A 149 -10.45 4.47 10.66
CA ARG A 149 -11.26 3.42 10.03
C ARG A 149 -11.56 3.81 8.59
N ASN A 150 -11.50 2.87 7.65
CA ASN A 150 -11.76 3.14 6.24
C ASN A 150 -11.01 4.39 5.72
N PHE A 151 -9.72 4.51 6.08
CA PHE A 151 -8.90 5.68 5.77
C PHE A 151 -9.02 6.13 4.31
N GLU A 152 -8.92 5.20 3.36
CA GLU A 152 -9.02 5.48 1.92
C GLU A 152 -10.31 6.28 1.60
N TYR A 153 -11.45 5.80 2.10
CA TYR A 153 -12.73 6.47 1.91
C TYR A 153 -12.71 7.89 2.47
N ILE A 154 -12.42 8.05 3.77
CA ILE A 154 -12.49 9.37 4.39
C ILE A 154 -11.48 10.36 3.79
N TYR A 155 -10.29 9.88 3.43
CA TYR A 155 -9.22 10.71 2.88
C TYR A 155 -9.60 11.26 1.51
N TYR A 156 -9.92 10.37 0.57
CA TYR A 156 -10.18 10.76 -0.81
C TYR A 156 -11.55 11.43 -0.97
N GLU A 157 -12.59 10.97 -0.28
CA GLU A 157 -13.93 11.59 -0.36
C GLU A 157 -13.92 13.02 0.19
N SER A 158 -13.13 13.31 1.23
CA SER A 158 -12.97 14.69 1.72
C SER A 158 -12.43 15.62 0.63
N ILE A 159 -11.47 15.14 -0.16
CA ILE A 159 -10.89 15.91 -1.27
C ILE A 159 -11.89 16.03 -2.42
N LEU A 160 -12.56 14.94 -2.80
CA LEU A 160 -13.57 14.92 -3.86
C LEU A 160 -14.72 15.88 -3.56
N LYS A 161 -15.23 15.93 -2.32
CA LYS A 161 -16.28 16.87 -1.92
C LYS A 161 -15.88 18.34 -2.09
N VAL A 162 -14.64 18.69 -1.73
CA VAL A 162 -14.13 20.07 -1.92
C VAL A 162 -13.97 20.40 -3.41
N VAL A 163 -13.46 19.46 -4.21
CA VAL A 163 -13.34 19.61 -5.67
C VAL A 163 -14.73 19.78 -6.30
N GLU A 164 -15.68 18.91 -5.97
CA GLU A 164 -17.04 18.95 -6.50
C GLU A 164 -17.75 20.27 -6.17
N SER A 165 -17.61 20.75 -4.92
CA SER A 165 -18.18 22.03 -4.47
C SER A 165 -17.58 23.25 -5.19
N ASN A 166 -16.43 23.09 -5.87
CA ASN A 166 -15.73 24.14 -6.60
C ASN A 166 -15.60 23.84 -8.10
N LYS A 167 -16.29 22.82 -8.63
CA LYS A 167 -16.08 22.30 -9.98
C LYS A 167 -16.13 23.37 -11.07
N ASP A 168 -17.07 24.32 -10.96
CA ASP A 168 -17.28 25.36 -11.98
C ASP A 168 -16.09 26.33 -12.04
N SER A 169 -15.50 26.65 -10.88
CA SER A 169 -14.29 27.47 -10.81
C SER A 169 -13.02 26.72 -11.22
N LEU A 170 -12.99 25.40 -11.02
CA LEU A 170 -11.83 24.55 -11.30
C LEU A 170 -11.75 24.09 -12.76
N SER A 171 -12.83 24.16 -13.52
CA SER A 171 -12.88 23.63 -14.90
C SER A 171 -12.12 24.46 -15.95
N ASN A 172 -11.65 25.66 -15.60
CA ASN A 172 -11.07 26.63 -16.55
C ASN A 172 -9.53 26.59 -16.65
N GLY A 173 -8.86 25.61 -16.05
CA GLY A 173 -7.40 25.50 -16.08
C GLY A 173 -6.89 24.12 -15.68
N LYS A 174 -5.57 23.97 -15.61
CA LYS A 174 -4.92 22.76 -15.08
C LYS A 174 -4.95 22.77 -13.56
N VAL A 175 -5.49 21.72 -12.96
CA VAL A 175 -5.66 21.61 -11.51
C VAL A 175 -4.71 20.55 -10.96
N GLY A 176 -3.87 20.95 -10.01
CA GLY A 176 -2.96 20.05 -9.30
C GLY A 176 -3.47 19.76 -7.89
N ILE A 177 -3.60 18.48 -7.54
CA ILE A 177 -3.89 18.05 -6.15
C ILE A 177 -2.57 17.71 -5.47
N ASP A 178 -2.19 18.50 -4.47
CA ASP A 178 -0.97 18.33 -3.69
C ASP A 178 -1.28 17.70 -2.33
N ILE A 179 -0.99 16.40 -2.21
CA ILE A 179 -1.06 15.64 -0.96
C ILE A 179 0.29 15.51 -0.26
N SER A 180 1.38 15.98 -0.88
CA SER A 180 2.75 15.78 -0.39
C SER A 180 3.01 16.52 0.94
N GLY A 181 2.24 17.58 1.20
CA GLY A 181 2.27 18.31 2.46
C GLY A 181 1.63 17.58 3.65
N ASP A 182 0.94 16.46 3.40
CA ASP A 182 0.18 15.72 4.40
C ASP A 182 0.96 14.55 5.02
N VAL A 183 2.13 14.87 5.56
CA VAL A 183 3.10 13.90 6.11
C VAL A 183 2.48 12.92 7.12
N ASP A 184 1.46 13.34 7.87
CA ASP A 184 0.79 12.50 8.86
C ASP A 184 -0.05 11.37 8.23
N CYS A 185 -0.48 11.53 6.98
CA CYS A 185 -1.34 10.56 6.31
C CYS A 185 -0.65 9.82 5.15
N LEU A 186 0.46 10.33 4.60
CA LEU A 186 1.16 9.74 3.45
C LEU A 186 1.52 8.26 3.60
N LYS A 187 1.85 7.80 4.81
CA LYS A 187 2.13 6.38 5.12
C LYS A 187 0.97 5.41 4.84
N TYR A 188 -0.25 5.91 4.70
CA TYR A 188 -1.45 5.11 4.43
C TYR A 188 -1.92 5.18 2.97
N VAL A 189 -1.25 5.98 2.15
CA VAL A 189 -1.61 6.21 0.75
C VAL A 189 -0.86 5.21 -0.12
N PHE A 190 -1.59 4.31 -0.77
CA PHE A 190 -1.03 3.34 -1.71
C PHE A 190 -1.24 3.75 -3.17
N SER A 191 -0.35 3.29 -4.05
CA SER A 191 -0.34 3.66 -5.47
C SER A 191 -1.61 3.25 -6.19
N ASN A 192 -2.18 2.09 -5.86
CA ASN A 192 -3.45 1.65 -6.46
C ASN A 192 -4.62 2.55 -6.06
N ASP A 193 -4.67 2.98 -4.81
CA ASP A 193 -5.72 3.86 -4.33
C ASP A 193 -5.62 5.22 -5.02
N LEU A 194 -4.39 5.71 -5.27
CA LEU A 194 -4.14 6.93 -6.03
C LEU A 194 -4.63 6.82 -7.48
N GLU A 195 -4.47 5.67 -8.14
CA GLU A 195 -4.99 5.47 -9.49
C GLU A 195 -6.52 5.51 -9.55
N GLU A 196 -7.19 4.90 -8.56
CA GLU A 196 -8.65 5.00 -8.44
C GLU A 196 -9.09 6.44 -8.13
N PHE A 197 -8.40 7.10 -7.22
CA PHE A 197 -8.65 8.50 -6.87
C PHE A 197 -8.49 9.44 -8.08
N LYS A 198 -7.42 9.30 -8.86
CA LYS A 198 -7.21 10.06 -10.12
C LYS A 198 -8.35 9.84 -11.10
N LYS A 199 -8.84 8.61 -11.26
CA LYS A 199 -10.00 8.31 -12.12
C LYS A 199 -11.25 9.03 -11.62
N ASN A 200 -11.47 9.08 -10.31
CA ASN A 200 -12.62 9.76 -9.72
C ASN A 200 -12.52 11.29 -9.87
N LEU A 201 -11.34 11.88 -9.68
CA LEU A 201 -11.08 13.29 -9.95
C LEU A 201 -11.38 13.66 -11.42
N ASN A 202 -10.89 12.86 -12.37
CA ASN A 202 -11.11 13.10 -13.81
C ASN A 202 -12.58 12.95 -14.24
N LYS A 203 -13.44 12.31 -13.44
CA LYS A 203 -14.89 12.32 -13.66
C LYS A 203 -15.55 13.62 -13.21
N LEU A 204 -14.96 14.32 -12.24
CA LEU A 204 -15.51 15.56 -11.67
C LEU A 204 -15.09 16.79 -12.48
N ILE A 205 -13.81 16.89 -12.82
CA ILE A 205 -13.25 18.02 -13.55
C ILE A 205 -12.22 17.55 -14.59
N PRO A 206 -12.10 18.24 -15.75
CA PRO A 206 -11.06 17.95 -16.72
C PRO A 206 -9.69 18.47 -16.25
N ASN A 207 -8.61 17.97 -16.86
CA ASN A 207 -7.23 18.49 -16.68
C ASN A 207 -6.74 18.52 -15.21
N VAL A 208 -7.16 17.54 -14.43
CA VAL A 208 -6.73 17.36 -13.03
C VAL A 208 -5.68 16.26 -12.92
N ASP A 209 -4.63 16.51 -12.15
CA ASP A 209 -3.60 15.51 -11.84
C ASP A 209 -3.04 15.71 -10.43
N LEU A 210 -2.30 14.73 -9.93
CA LEU A 210 -1.56 14.86 -8.68
C LEU A 210 -0.28 15.66 -8.90
N VAL A 211 0.07 16.50 -7.92
CA VAL A 211 1.33 17.23 -7.93
C VAL A 211 2.48 16.29 -7.53
N SER A 212 3.52 16.26 -8.35
CA SER A 212 4.77 15.52 -8.12
C SER A 212 5.97 16.38 -8.53
N ASN A 213 6.41 17.25 -7.60
CA ASN A 213 7.52 18.20 -7.80
C ASN A 213 7.37 19.09 -9.05
N ASN A 214 6.15 19.33 -9.51
CA ASN A 214 5.82 20.06 -10.73
C ASN A 214 4.68 21.08 -10.53
N SER A 215 4.56 21.63 -9.32
CA SER A 215 3.48 22.55 -8.92
C SER A 215 3.37 23.81 -9.80
N GLU A 216 4.45 24.19 -10.47
CA GLU A 216 4.54 25.30 -11.40
C GLU A 216 3.74 25.08 -12.69
N GLN A 217 3.45 23.82 -13.05
CA GLN A 217 2.73 23.45 -14.28
C GLN A 217 1.21 23.60 -14.18
N PHE A 218 0.70 23.83 -12.97
CA PHE A 218 -0.73 23.94 -12.71
C PHE A 218 -1.16 25.38 -12.46
N ASP A 219 -2.34 25.71 -12.97
CA ASP A 219 -2.99 27.00 -12.82
C ASP A 219 -3.63 27.14 -11.44
N THR A 220 -4.17 26.04 -10.92
CA THR A 220 -4.74 25.96 -9.57
C THR A 220 -4.11 24.81 -8.80
N ILE A 221 -3.71 25.05 -7.55
CA ILE A 221 -3.19 24.03 -6.65
C ILE A 221 -4.16 23.83 -5.49
N ILE A 222 -4.59 22.59 -5.29
CA ILE A 222 -5.38 22.17 -4.13
C ILE A 222 -4.44 21.45 -3.17
N LYS A 223 -4.11 22.06 -2.04
CA LYS A 223 -3.23 21.48 -1.02
C LYS A 223 -4.05 20.81 0.06
N VAL A 224 -3.67 19.59 0.42
CA VAL A 224 -4.30 18.81 1.48
C VAL A 224 -3.35 18.76 2.67
N LYS A 225 -3.86 19.02 3.87
CA LYS A 225 -3.08 18.91 5.10
C LYS A 225 -3.94 18.44 6.26
N ASN A 226 -3.68 17.23 6.74
CA ASN A 226 -4.34 16.74 7.95
C ASN A 226 -3.93 17.58 9.16
N ARG A 227 -4.85 17.72 10.12
CA ARG A 227 -4.72 18.50 11.35
C ARG A 227 -4.97 17.68 12.61
N GLY A 228 -5.25 16.40 12.44
CA GLY A 228 -5.49 15.46 13.51
C GLY A 228 -6.42 14.35 13.06
N TYR A 229 -6.15 13.14 13.54
CA TYR A 229 -7.05 12.02 13.36
C TYR A 229 -6.93 11.03 14.52
N ASN A 230 -7.97 10.21 14.67
CA ASN A 230 -7.93 8.97 15.42
C ASN A 230 -8.77 7.92 14.67
N SER A 231 -9.13 6.82 15.32
CA SER A 231 -9.90 5.75 14.68
C SER A 231 -11.32 6.15 14.26
N THR A 232 -11.89 7.20 14.85
CA THR A 232 -13.29 7.64 14.64
C THR A 232 -13.45 9.14 14.38
N ALA A 233 -12.36 9.91 14.32
CA ALA A 233 -12.38 11.34 14.02
C ALA A 233 -11.28 11.68 13.02
N PHE A 234 -11.56 12.60 12.11
CA PHE A 234 -10.63 13.05 11.08
C PHE A 234 -10.81 14.55 10.83
N LYS A 235 -9.72 15.33 10.91
CA LYS A 235 -9.69 16.77 10.67
C LYS A 235 -8.67 17.10 9.60
N THR A 236 -9.09 17.76 8.54
CA THR A 236 -8.21 18.12 7.42
C THR A 236 -8.49 19.54 6.95
N LEU A 237 -7.44 20.27 6.61
CA LEU A 237 -7.52 21.55 5.92
C LEU A 237 -7.22 21.31 4.45
N ILE A 238 -8.12 21.77 3.57
CA ILE A 238 -7.89 21.80 2.12
C ILE A 238 -7.88 23.24 1.67
N THR A 239 -6.82 23.66 0.97
CA THR A 239 -6.72 25.03 0.44
C THR A 239 -6.67 25.00 -1.07
N ILE A 240 -7.45 25.85 -1.73
CA ILE A 240 -7.44 26.07 -3.17
C ILE A 240 -6.74 27.40 -3.43
N ASP A 241 -5.61 27.34 -4.13
CA ASP A 241 -4.82 28.49 -4.57
C ASP A 241 -4.90 28.59 -6.10
N ASN A 242 -5.71 29.51 -6.61
CA ASN A 242 -5.93 29.72 -8.03
C ASN A 242 -5.08 30.89 -8.53
N LYS A 243 -4.09 30.59 -9.37
CA LYS A 243 -3.14 31.58 -9.88
C LYS A 243 -3.74 32.44 -11.00
N LEU A 244 -4.81 32.00 -11.65
CA LEU A 244 -5.46 32.72 -12.76
C LEU A 244 -6.24 33.93 -12.26
N ASP A 245 -7.09 33.73 -11.26
CA ASP A 245 -7.92 34.78 -10.67
C ASP A 245 -7.36 35.35 -9.35
N LYS A 246 -6.22 34.80 -8.89
CA LYS A 246 -5.54 35.14 -7.62
C LYS A 246 -6.43 34.94 -6.40
N SER A 247 -7.37 34.00 -6.47
CA SER A 247 -8.23 33.65 -5.35
C SER A 247 -7.58 32.57 -4.47
N PHE A 248 -7.84 32.69 -3.17
CA PHE A 248 -7.42 31.72 -2.16
C PHE A 248 -8.63 31.34 -1.30
N LYS A 249 -8.89 30.04 -1.19
CA LYS A 249 -9.99 29.51 -0.39
C LYS A 249 -9.48 28.41 0.53
N SER A 250 -9.92 28.44 1.78
CA SER A 250 -9.68 27.38 2.77
C SER A 250 -10.98 26.65 3.10
N TYR A 251 -10.90 25.34 3.15
CA TYR A 251 -12.00 24.45 3.53
C TYR A 251 -11.56 23.62 4.73
N TYR A 252 -12.36 23.67 5.77
CA TYR A 252 -12.13 22.96 7.01
C TYR A 252 -13.03 21.74 7.02
N ILE A 253 -12.41 20.56 7.02
CA ILE A 253 -13.11 19.28 7.00
C ILE A 253 -13.06 18.70 8.40
N THR A 254 -14.23 18.33 8.91
CA THR A 254 -14.38 17.50 10.10
C THR A 254 -15.18 16.27 9.71
N ALA A 255 -14.74 15.11 10.18
CA ALA A 255 -15.49 13.89 9.98
C ALA A 255 -15.47 13.00 11.21
N GLU A 256 -16.60 12.34 11.44
CA GLU A 256 -16.83 11.43 12.55
C GLU A 256 -17.37 10.09 12.06
N TYR A 257 -16.83 9.01 12.62
CA TYR A 257 -17.25 7.66 12.28
C TYR A 257 -18.43 7.23 13.16
N ASN A 258 -19.63 7.22 12.58
CA ASN A 258 -20.89 6.90 13.24
C ASN A 258 -21.61 5.76 12.49
N TYR A 259 -22.16 4.78 13.23
CA TYR A 259 -22.97 3.69 12.66
C TYR A 259 -22.36 2.92 11.46
N LYS A 260 -21.04 2.75 11.44
CA LYS A 260 -20.26 2.09 10.37
C LYS A 260 -20.02 2.92 9.11
N ASP A 261 -20.26 4.22 9.16
CA ASP A 261 -19.96 5.14 8.08
C ASP A 261 -19.28 6.42 8.60
N TRP A 262 -18.69 7.21 7.71
CA TRP A 262 -18.15 8.53 8.04
C TRP A 262 -19.14 9.63 7.67
N ASP A 263 -19.49 10.46 8.64
CA ASP A 263 -20.17 11.72 8.38
C ASP A 263 -19.11 12.79 8.08
N ILE A 264 -19.03 13.23 6.82
CA ILE A 264 -18.02 14.19 6.35
C ILE A 264 -18.65 15.56 6.17
N ASN A 265 -18.26 16.49 7.04
CA ASN A 265 -18.67 17.89 7.01
C ASN A 265 -17.56 18.75 6.39
N VAL A 266 -17.93 19.56 5.41
CA VAL A 266 -17.05 20.51 4.73
C VAL A 266 -17.57 21.91 5.02
N SER A 267 -16.72 22.78 5.55
CA SER A 267 -17.10 24.17 5.85
C SER A 267 -17.42 24.98 4.59
N GLY A 268 -18.06 26.14 4.78
CA GLY A 268 -18.05 27.20 3.77
C GLY A 268 -16.62 27.68 3.48
N ALA A 269 -16.44 28.34 2.34
CA ALA A 269 -15.15 28.86 1.92
C ALA A 269 -14.63 29.91 2.93
N ASN A 270 -13.45 29.67 3.49
CA ASN A 270 -12.79 30.49 4.51
C ASN A 270 -13.54 30.58 5.86
N GLU A 271 -14.53 29.72 6.09
CA GLU A 271 -15.31 29.69 7.33
C GLU A 271 -14.77 28.62 8.27
N MET A 272 -13.94 29.00 9.24
CA MET A 272 -13.43 28.05 10.25
C MET A 272 -14.54 27.71 11.26
N PRO A 273 -14.91 26.43 11.43
CA PRO A 273 -15.85 26.02 12.48
C PRO A 273 -15.33 26.38 13.88
N GLN A 274 -16.22 26.70 14.82
CA GLN A 274 -15.81 27.10 16.18
C GLN A 274 -15.02 26.02 16.92
N ASP A 275 -15.33 24.74 16.69
CA ASP A 275 -14.71 23.59 17.36
C ASP A 275 -13.62 22.90 16.51
N TRP A 276 -13.02 23.63 15.56
CA TRP A 276 -12.03 23.10 14.62
C TRP A 276 -10.64 22.94 15.23
#